data_AF-A0A498AG77-F1
#
_entry.id   AF-A0A498AG77-F1
#
_cell.length_a   1.000
_cell.length_b   1.000
_cell.length_c   1.000
_cell.angle_alpha   90.00
_cell.angle_beta   90.00
_cell.angle_gamma   90.00
#
_symmetry.space_group_name_H-M   'P 1'
#
loop_
_entity.id
_entity.type
_entity.pdbx_description
1 polymer ?
#
loop_
_entity_poly.entity_id
_entity_poly.type
_entity_poly.pdbx_seq_one_letter_code
_entity_poly.pdbx_strand_id
1 'polypeptide(L)'
;MIVAPILPEWSEWTVDDLGDPPKDKAKVYAHAGVRTYWVVDPLHERMTLTEYTLDPTGEYEVLTHTEDLFVTERPWKVSVDLPALTTRRAGLLARDEG
;
A
#
# COMPACT_ATOMS: atom_id res chain seq x y z
N MET A 1 -37.78 0.84 -2.26
CA MET A 1 -37.01 -0.39 -2.50
C MET A 1 -36.00 -0.07 -3.59
N ILE A 2 -34.71 -0.09 -3.27
CA ILE A 2 -33.62 0.07 -4.24
C ILE A 2 -32.79 -1.19 -4.09
N VAL A 3 -32.68 -1.99 -5.16
CA VAL A 3 -31.83 -3.17 -5.18
C VAL A 3 -30.39 -2.70 -5.37
N ALA A 4 -29.51 -3.00 -4.41
CA ALA A 4 -28.08 -2.78 -4.59
C ALA A 4 -27.57 -3.79 -5.62
N PRO A 5 -26.74 -3.40 -6.61
CA PRO A 5 -26.07 -4.37 -7.46
C PRO A 5 -25.17 -5.23 -6.58
N ILE A 6 -25.43 -6.53 -6.59
CA ILE A 6 -24.58 -7.59 -6.06
C ILE A 6 -23.19 -7.45 -6.70
N LEU A 7 -22.24 -6.86 -5.94
CA LEU A 7 -20.82 -7.04 -6.23
C LEU A 7 -20.58 -8.55 -6.20
N PRO A 8 -20.00 -9.15 -7.26
CA PRO A 8 -19.57 -10.53 -7.16
C PRO A 8 -18.67 -10.66 -5.95
N GLU A 9 -18.94 -11.72 -5.21
CA GLU A 9 -18.17 -12.22 -4.08
C GLU A 9 -16.68 -11.87 -4.15
N TRP A 10 -16.14 -11.54 -2.99
CA TRP A 10 -14.72 -11.43 -2.77
C TRP A 10 -14.07 -12.77 -3.15
N SER A 11 -13.70 -12.93 -4.42
CA SER A 11 -12.89 -14.05 -4.85
C SER A 11 -11.61 -14.00 -4.04
N GLU A 12 -11.45 -14.99 -3.20
CA GLU A 12 -10.24 -15.31 -2.49
C GLU A 12 -9.13 -15.50 -3.53
N TRP A 13 -8.34 -14.45 -3.76
CA TRP A 13 -7.12 -14.56 -4.58
C TRP A 13 -6.15 -15.44 -3.79
N THR A 14 -6.09 -16.71 -4.14
CA THR A 14 -5.06 -17.60 -3.60
C THR A 14 -3.73 -17.13 -4.18
N VAL A 15 -2.74 -16.89 -3.32
CA VAL A 15 -1.35 -16.55 -3.67
C VAL A 15 -0.71 -17.54 -4.66
N ASP A 16 -1.32 -18.70 -4.88
CA ASP A 16 -0.93 -19.76 -5.83
C ASP A 16 -1.40 -19.52 -7.28
N ASP A 17 -2.46 -18.72 -7.53
CA ASP A 17 -2.91 -18.37 -8.90
C ASP A 17 -1.97 -17.33 -9.57
N LEU A 18 -1.09 -16.74 -8.75
CA LEU A 18 -0.10 -15.77 -9.12
C LEU A 18 1.20 -16.48 -9.52
N GLY A 19 1.18 -17.19 -10.65
CA GLY A 19 2.40 -17.70 -11.27
C GLY A 19 3.43 -16.58 -11.43
N ASP A 20 4.45 -16.58 -10.57
CA ASP A 20 5.39 -15.48 -10.30
C ASP A 20 4.73 -14.27 -9.59
N PRO A 21 5.10 -13.92 -8.34
CA PRO A 21 4.59 -12.70 -7.70
C PRO A 21 4.97 -11.52 -8.58
N PRO A 22 4.03 -10.67 -9.03
CA PRO A 22 4.27 -9.82 -10.17
C PRO A 22 5.34 -8.83 -9.75
N LYS A 23 6.42 -8.81 -10.52
CA LYS A 23 7.36 -7.70 -10.62
C LYS A 23 6.66 -6.35 -10.94
N ASP A 24 5.34 -6.36 -11.09
CA ASP A 24 4.51 -5.25 -11.51
C ASP A 24 3.13 -5.20 -10.79
N LYS A 25 3.05 -5.37 -9.46
CA LYS A 25 1.81 -5.07 -8.70
C LYS A 25 1.26 -3.67 -9.04
N ALA A 26 2.16 -2.72 -9.25
CA ALA A 26 1.83 -1.38 -9.74
C ALA A 26 1.03 -1.43 -11.05
N LYS A 27 1.43 -2.23 -12.05
CA LYS A 27 0.68 -2.34 -13.32
C LYS A 27 -0.71 -2.94 -13.12
N VAL A 28 -0.86 -3.91 -12.21
CA VAL A 28 -2.17 -4.49 -11.89
C VAL A 28 -3.10 -3.43 -11.29
N TYR A 29 -2.62 -2.64 -10.33
CA TYR A 29 -3.40 -1.57 -9.72
C TYR A 29 -3.72 -0.43 -10.69
N ALA A 30 -2.76 -0.07 -11.55
CA ALA A 30 -2.95 0.92 -12.59
C ALA A 30 -4.02 0.49 -13.60
N HIS A 31 -3.95 -0.76 -14.08
CA HIS A 31 -4.95 -1.34 -14.98
C HIS A 31 -6.34 -1.41 -14.32
N ALA A 32 -6.42 -1.63 -13.01
CA ALA A 32 -7.67 -1.60 -12.25
C ALA A 32 -8.18 -0.17 -11.93
N GLY A 33 -7.45 0.88 -12.31
CA GLY A 33 -7.85 2.27 -12.10
C GLY A 33 -7.71 2.74 -10.64
N VAL A 34 -6.89 2.09 -9.83
CA VAL A 34 -6.64 2.48 -8.44
C VAL A 34 -5.91 3.82 -8.44
N ARG A 35 -6.61 4.89 -8.07
CA ARG A 35 -6.08 6.26 -8.20
C ARG A 35 -4.90 6.57 -7.27
N THR A 36 -4.90 5.99 -6.09
CA THR A 36 -3.91 6.27 -5.06
C THR A 36 -3.38 4.96 -4.51
N TYR A 37 -2.06 4.81 -4.49
CA TYR A 37 -1.37 3.61 -4.04
C TYR A 37 -0.23 3.99 -3.08
N TRP A 38 -0.20 3.40 -1.88
CA TRP A 38 0.84 3.66 -0.87
C TRP A 38 1.70 2.42 -0.66
N VAL A 39 3.02 2.59 -0.74
CA VAL A 39 4.00 1.55 -0.42
C VAL A 39 4.69 1.93 0.87
N VAL A 40 4.52 1.10 1.90
CA VAL A 40 5.30 1.19 3.14
C VAL A 40 6.47 0.20 3.03
N ASP A 41 7.69 0.72 2.98
CA ASP A 41 8.91 -0.09 2.87
C ASP A 41 9.61 -0.19 4.24
N PRO A 42 9.74 -1.41 4.79
CA PRO A 42 10.42 -1.65 6.05
C PRO A 42 11.89 -2.10 5.87
N LEU A 43 12.43 -2.11 4.65
CA LEU A 43 13.71 -2.75 4.36
C LEU A 43 14.92 -1.91 4.79
N HIS A 44 14.72 -0.60 4.95
CA HIS A 44 15.74 0.32 5.40
C HIS A 44 15.86 0.34 6.94
N GLU A 45 16.82 1.12 7.45
CA GLU A 45 16.96 1.38 8.89
C GLU A 45 15.68 1.99 9.48
N ARG A 46 15.03 2.86 8.69
CA ARG A 46 13.75 3.52 9.02
C ARG A 46 12.66 3.03 8.08
N MET A 47 11.43 2.97 8.57
CA MET A 47 10.27 2.76 7.70
C MET A 47 10.06 3.98 6.81
N THR A 48 9.81 3.75 5.52
CA THR A 48 9.46 4.80 4.57
C THR A 48 8.08 4.54 3.98
N LEU A 49 7.40 5.61 3.57
CA LEU A 49 6.16 5.55 2.80
C LEU A 49 6.35 6.32 1.50
N THR A 50 5.98 5.68 0.39
CA THR A 50 5.87 6.34 -0.92
C THR A 50 4.42 6.32 -1.36
N GLU A 51 3.88 7.50 -1.62
CA GLU A 51 2.56 7.68 -2.22
C GLU A 51 2.69 7.84 -3.73
N TYR A 52 1.90 7.06 -4.45
CA TYR A 52 1.75 7.11 -5.89
C TYR A 52 0.35 7.56 -6.27
N THR A 53 0.26 8.39 -7.30
CA THR A 53 -0.99 8.76 -7.96
C THR A 53 -1.01 8.23 -9.38
N LEU A 54 -2.14 7.69 -9.81
CA LEU A 54 -2.33 7.24 -11.19
C LEU A 54 -2.59 8.48 -12.06
N ASP A 55 -1.76 8.66 -13.09
CA ASP A 55 -1.91 9.72 -14.05
C ASP A 55 -2.94 9.35 -15.16
N PRO A 56 -3.29 10.29 -16.07
CA PRO A 56 -4.17 9.99 -17.19
C PRO A 56 -3.55 9.07 -18.26
N THR A 57 -2.24 8.86 -18.24
CA THR A 57 -1.54 7.96 -19.17
C THR A 57 -1.60 6.50 -18.73
N GLY A 58 -2.04 6.26 -17.49
CA GLY A 58 -2.13 4.91 -16.90
C GLY A 58 -0.87 4.50 -16.15
N GLU A 59 0.03 5.45 -15.86
CA GLU A 59 1.26 5.22 -15.12
C GLU A 59 1.18 5.86 -13.73
N TYR A 60 1.92 5.27 -12.78
CA TYR A 60 2.00 5.81 -11.43
C TYR A 60 3.13 6.83 -11.31
N GLU A 61 2.80 7.98 -10.76
CA GLU A 61 3.76 9.03 -10.41
C GLU A 61 3.90 9.15 -8.88
N VAL A 62 5.12 9.39 -8.41
CA VAL A 62 5.37 9.63 -6.98
C VAL A 62 4.83 11.01 -6.60
N LEU A 63 3.84 11.04 -5.71
CA LEU A 63 3.31 12.27 -5.14
C LEU A 63 4.08 12.69 -3.89
N THR A 64 4.48 11.73 -3.05
CA THR A 64 5.20 12.00 -1.79
C THR A 64 6.06 10.79 -1.43
N HIS A 65 7.22 11.05 -0.83
CA HIS A 65 8.07 10.05 -0.20
C HIS A 65 8.51 10.59 1.16
N THR A 66 8.31 9.84 2.24
CA THR A 66 8.58 10.31 3.61
C THR A 66 8.96 9.18 4.55
N GLU A 67 9.68 9.55 5.62
CA GLU A 67 9.98 8.71 6.80
C GLU A 67 9.33 9.26 8.08
N ASP A 68 8.49 10.30 7.95
CA ASP A 68 7.82 11.02 9.03
C ASP A 68 6.32 10.63 9.14
N LEU A 69 5.55 11.40 9.91
CA LEU A 69 4.11 11.27 9.96
C LEU A 69 3.47 11.62 8.60
N PHE A 70 2.90 10.61 7.96
CA PHE A 70 2.06 10.80 6.77
C PHE A 70 0.60 11.01 7.19
N VAL A 71 -0.03 12.08 6.70
CA VAL A 71 -1.45 12.36 6.91
C VAL A 71 -2.10 12.72 5.59
N THR A 72 -3.24 12.12 5.31
CA THR A 72 -4.04 12.42 4.14
C THR A 72 -5.52 12.37 4.47
N GLU A 73 -6.31 13.15 3.76
CA GLU A 73 -7.78 13.12 3.80
C GLU A 73 -8.39 12.39 2.59
N ARG A 74 -7.53 11.92 1.67
CA ARG A 74 -7.93 11.25 0.43
C ARG A 74 -7.24 9.89 0.30
N PRO A 75 -7.93 8.83 -0.16
CA PRO A 75 -9.38 8.78 -0.45
C PRO A 75 -10.29 8.87 0.78
N TRP A 76 -9.74 8.68 1.98
CA TRP A 76 -10.36 8.98 3.27
C TRP A 76 -9.26 9.41 4.26
N LYS A 77 -9.67 9.89 5.44
CA LYS A 77 -8.75 10.33 6.47
C LYS A 77 -7.91 9.17 7.02
N VAL A 78 -6.61 9.23 6.82
CA VAL A 78 -5.61 8.27 7.33
C VAL A 78 -4.40 9.00 7.87
N SER A 79 -3.82 8.46 8.96
CA SER A 79 -2.53 8.87 9.49
C SER A 79 -1.64 7.65 9.68
N VAL A 80 -0.40 7.73 9.21
CA VAL A 80 0.63 6.69 9.34
C VAL A 80 1.86 7.30 10.00
N ASP A 81 2.14 6.89 11.24
CA ASP A 81 3.30 7.34 12.02
C ASP A 81 4.49 6.40 11.76
N LEU A 82 5.36 6.77 10.81
CA LEU A 82 6.51 5.96 10.43
C LEU A 82 7.60 5.86 11.51
N PRO A 83 7.89 6.92 12.31
CA PRO A 83 8.78 6.79 13.47
C PRO A 83 8.29 5.77 14.51
N ALA A 84 6.98 5.76 14.81
CA ALA A 84 6.39 4.81 15.73
C ALA A 84 6.45 3.38 15.17
N LEU A 85 6.18 3.19 13.87
CA LEU A 85 6.29 1.89 13.21
C LEU A 85 7.74 1.39 13.16
N THR A 86 8.71 2.27 12.95
CA THR A 86 10.15 1.97 13.00
C THR A 86 10.54 1.45 14.39
N THR A 87 10.15 2.17 15.44
CA THR A 87 10.40 1.78 16.84
C THR A 87 9.76 0.42 17.16
N ARG A 88 8.52 0.21 16.70
CA ARG A 88 7.82 -1.06 16.89
C ARG A 88 8.52 -2.22 16.17
N ARG A 89 8.98 -2.03 14.93
CA ARG A 89 9.74 -3.04 14.19
C ARG A 89 11.04 -3.39 14.90
N ALA A 90 11.82 -2.40 15.31
CA ALA A 90 13.06 -2.63 16.05
C ALA A 90 12.82 -3.46 17.32
N GLY A 91 11.74 -3.14 18.06
CA GLY A 91 11.35 -3.91 19.24
C GLY A 91 10.87 -5.34 18.93
N LEU A 92 10.34 -5.62 17.75
CA LEU A 92 9.97 -6.97 17.32
C LEU A 92 11.21 -7.78 16.92
N LEU A 93 12.13 -7.19 16.14
CA LEU A 93 13.37 -7.85 15.72
C LEU A 93 14.24 -8.22 16.92
N ALA A 94 14.41 -7.28 17.88
CA ALA A 94 15.19 -7.54 19.08
C ALA A 94 14.61 -8.65 19.98
N ARG A 95 13.32 -8.98 19.85
CA ARG A 95 12.69 -10.10 20.57
C ARG A 95 12.85 -11.44 19.87
N ASP A 96 13.09 -11.43 18.57
CA ASP A 96 13.30 -12.64 17.77
C ASP A 96 14.75 -13.15 17.90
N GLU A 97 15.69 -12.23 18.18
CA GLU A 97 17.12 -12.51 18.35
C GLU A 97 17.53 -12.97 19.75
N GLY A 98 16.62 -13.03 20.73
CA GLY A 98 16.90 -13.35 22.15
C GLY A 98 16.19 -14.60 22.65
#